data_AF-W2SVB6-F1
#
_entry.id   AF-W2SVB6-F1
#
_cell.length_a   1.000
_cell.length_b   1.000
_cell.length_c   1.000
_cell.angle_alpha   90.00
_cell.angle_beta   90.00
_cell.angle_gamma   90.00
#
_symmetry.space_group_name_H-M   'P 1'
#
loop_
_entity.id
_entity.type
_entity.pdbx_description
1 polymer ?
#
loop_
_entity_poly.entity_id
_entity_poly.type
_entity_poly.pdbx_seq_one_letter_code
_entity_poly.pdbx_strand_id
1 'polypeptide(L)'
;VQASRNHRLFEFFRFGLGVHHAGLVRHDRLLMEKTFHQGHIMVLFCTATLAWGVNLPAHAVVIRGTEVFDAEKGQFADLGLLDVQQIFGRAGRPQFENEGHGIIITTQNKLDKYLGMLIRQAPIESQFFKRIHDNLNAEIALGTVSNVDEGVEWLTYTYYYTRATLNPIAYGLPHSILDKDPDLRHHLTRMITDVAVKLDQNQMIRFDS
;
A
#
# COMPACT_ATOMS: atom_id res chain seq x y z
N VAL A 1 29.08 2.07 -18.72
CA VAL A 1 28.94 0.68 -18.18
C VAL A 1 30.27 0.03 -17.83
N GLN A 2 31.36 0.24 -18.58
CA GLN A 2 32.72 -0.26 -18.23
C GLN A 2 33.25 0.20 -16.85
N ALA A 3 32.67 1.24 -16.26
CA ALA A 3 32.97 1.70 -14.91
C ALA A 3 32.38 0.81 -13.79
N SER A 4 31.41 -0.06 -14.12
CA SER A 4 30.84 -1.00 -13.16
C SER A 4 31.80 -2.15 -12.88
N ARG A 5 31.96 -2.50 -11.60
CA ARG A 5 32.74 -3.68 -11.17
C ARG A 5 31.96 -4.99 -11.33
N ASN A 6 30.67 -4.92 -11.68
CA ASN A 6 29.83 -6.09 -11.87
C ASN A 6 29.88 -6.56 -13.33
N HIS A 7 30.67 -7.60 -13.59
CA HIS A 7 30.84 -8.17 -14.93
C HIS A 7 29.51 -8.59 -15.58
N ARG A 8 28.52 -9.06 -14.80
CA ARG A 8 27.22 -9.47 -15.33
C ARG A 8 26.42 -8.30 -15.89
N LEU A 9 26.48 -7.12 -15.26
CA LEU A 9 25.81 -5.92 -15.77
C LEU A 9 26.38 -5.50 -17.13
N PHE A 10 27.69 -5.66 -17.32
CA PHE A 10 28.33 -5.39 -18.60
C PHE A 10 27.91 -6.40 -19.68
N GLU A 11 27.82 -7.69 -19.34
CA GLU A 11 27.31 -8.72 -20.25
C GLU A 11 25.87 -8.43 -20.69
N PHE A 12 24.96 -8.13 -19.76
CA PHE A 12 23.58 -7.76 -20.09
C PHE A 12 23.50 -6.51 -20.96
N PHE A 13 24.32 -5.50 -20.65
CA PHE A 13 24.34 -4.25 -21.40
C PHE A 13 24.71 -4.45 -22.88
N ARG A 14 25.58 -5.41 -23.20
CA ARG A 14 25.93 -5.75 -24.59
C ARG A 14 24.73 -6.22 -25.42
N PHE A 15 23.71 -6.76 -24.75
CA PHE A 15 22.45 -7.18 -25.37
C PHE A 15 21.34 -6.12 -25.26
N GLY A 16 21.66 -4.90 -24.79
CA GLY A 16 20.66 -3.86 -24.52
C GLY A 16 19.79 -4.14 -23.29
N LEU A 17 20.25 -5.00 -22.38
CA LEU A 17 19.55 -5.37 -21.15
C LEU A 17 20.20 -4.71 -19.93
N GLY A 18 19.39 -4.36 -18.94
CA GLY A 18 19.85 -3.82 -17.67
C GLY A 18 19.12 -4.43 -16.48
N VAL A 19 19.69 -4.29 -15.29
CA VAL A 19 19.09 -4.75 -14.03
C VAL A 19 19.12 -3.63 -13.01
N HIS A 20 18.03 -3.46 -12.26
CA HIS A 20 17.91 -2.49 -11.19
C HIS A 20 17.22 -3.08 -9.96
N HIS A 21 17.93 -3.11 -8.83
CA HIS A 21 17.35 -3.52 -7.55
C HIS A 21 18.11 -2.90 -6.39
N ALA A 22 17.52 -2.90 -5.19
CA ALA A 22 18.11 -2.31 -3.98
C ALA A 22 19.47 -2.92 -3.60
N GLY A 23 19.71 -4.20 -3.91
CA GLY A 23 20.99 -4.88 -3.69
C GLY A 23 22.16 -4.44 -4.58
N LEU A 24 21.96 -3.59 -5.59
CA LEU A 24 23.06 -3.01 -6.38
C LEU A 24 23.70 -1.83 -5.63
N VAL A 25 25.02 -1.68 -5.78
CA VAL A 25 25.71 -0.48 -5.28
C VAL A 25 25.14 0.78 -5.94
N ARG A 26 25.09 1.88 -5.19
CA ARG A 26 24.49 3.15 -5.66
C ARG A 26 25.04 3.61 -7.01
N HIS A 27 26.35 3.47 -7.22
CA HIS A 27 27.00 3.83 -8.48
C HIS A 27 26.39 3.07 -9.68
N ASP A 28 26.22 1.76 -9.55
CA ASP A 28 25.67 0.92 -10.62
C ASP A 28 24.19 1.24 -10.88
N ARG A 29 23.40 1.49 -9.82
CA ARG A 29 21.98 1.89 -9.98
C ARG A 29 21.84 3.16 -10.81
N LEU A 30 22.58 4.21 -10.44
CA LEU A 30 22.58 5.49 -11.16
C LEU A 30 23.08 5.32 -12.61
N LEU A 31 24.06 4.44 -12.81
CA LEU A 31 24.57 4.14 -14.15
C LEU A 31 23.50 3.46 -15.00
N MET A 32 22.77 2.47 -14.48
CA MET A 32 21.68 1.80 -15.20
C MET A 32 20.53 2.77 -15.50
N GLU A 33 20.12 3.60 -14.53
CA GLU A 33 19.10 4.64 -14.72
C GLU A 33 19.46 5.61 -15.84
N LYS A 34 20.67 6.18 -15.79
CA LYS A 34 21.16 7.11 -16.81
C LYS A 34 21.20 6.46 -18.19
N THR A 35 21.70 5.22 -18.25
CA THR A 35 21.92 4.50 -19.51
C THR A 35 20.58 4.08 -20.14
N PHE A 36 19.58 3.72 -19.33
CA PHE A 36 18.22 3.46 -19.77
C PHE A 36 17.52 4.75 -20.25
N HIS A 37 17.64 5.84 -19.50
CA HIS A 37 17.07 7.13 -19.88
C HIS A 37 17.62 7.65 -21.22
N GLN A 38 18.90 7.39 -21.50
CA GLN A 38 19.55 7.71 -22.77
C GLN A 38 19.18 6.76 -23.93
N GLY A 39 18.39 5.71 -23.68
CA GLY A 39 17.96 4.75 -24.71
C GLY A 39 19.01 3.70 -25.10
N HIS A 40 20.10 3.58 -24.35
CA HIS A 40 21.12 2.55 -24.60
C HIS A 40 20.74 1.17 -24.06
N ILE A 41 19.86 1.13 -23.04
CA ILE A 41 19.23 -0.10 -22.55
C ILE A 41 17.79 -0.09 -23.09
N MET A 42 17.43 -1.14 -23.81
CA MET A 42 16.08 -1.34 -24.36
C MET A 42 15.14 -1.97 -23.32
N VAL A 43 15.66 -2.86 -22.48
CA VAL A 43 14.88 -3.56 -21.45
C VAL A 43 15.59 -3.50 -20.10
N LEU A 44 14.92 -2.92 -19.11
CA LEU A 44 15.43 -2.80 -17.75
C LEU A 44 14.61 -3.70 -16.80
N PHE A 45 15.23 -4.75 -16.28
CA PHE A 45 14.62 -5.63 -15.28
C PHE A 45 14.72 -5.01 -13.89
N CYS A 46 13.58 -4.82 -13.21
CA CYS A 46 13.53 -4.09 -11.95
C CYS A 46 12.77 -4.84 -10.86
N THR A 47 13.13 -4.63 -9.59
CA THR A 47 12.27 -4.97 -8.45
C THR A 47 11.22 -3.88 -8.22
N ALA A 48 10.10 -4.23 -7.58
CA ALA A 48 8.96 -3.32 -7.34
C ALA A 48 9.35 -1.98 -6.68
N THR A 49 10.44 -1.97 -5.90
CA THR A 49 11.00 -0.78 -5.25
C THR A 49 11.33 0.37 -6.21
N LEU A 50 11.58 0.10 -7.50
CA LEU A 50 11.86 1.17 -8.47
C LEU A 50 10.68 2.13 -8.62
N ALA A 51 9.45 1.60 -8.59
CA ALA A 51 8.23 2.37 -8.83
C ALA A 51 8.03 3.50 -7.80
N TRP A 52 8.56 3.33 -6.58
CA TRP A 52 8.39 4.28 -5.48
C TRP A 52 9.54 5.28 -5.34
N GLY A 53 10.74 4.97 -5.86
CA GLY A 53 11.97 5.69 -5.50
C GLY A 53 12.64 6.47 -6.62
N VAL A 54 12.25 6.27 -7.89
CA VAL A 54 12.97 6.85 -9.03
C VAL A 54 11.99 7.31 -10.12
N ASN A 55 12.22 8.50 -10.66
CA ASN A 55 11.47 9.00 -11.81
C ASN A 55 12.08 8.51 -13.13
N LEU A 56 11.83 7.24 -13.47
CA LEU A 56 12.32 6.62 -14.69
C LEU A 56 11.13 6.12 -15.55
N PRO A 57 10.54 6.97 -16.40
CA PRO A 57 9.44 6.56 -17.27
C PRO A 57 9.95 5.68 -18.42
N ALA A 58 9.12 4.75 -18.86
CA ALA A 58 9.38 3.82 -19.96
C ALA A 58 8.15 3.78 -20.89
N HIS A 59 8.35 3.48 -22.17
CA HIS A 59 7.24 3.36 -23.11
C HIS A 59 6.24 2.28 -22.69
N ALA A 60 6.78 1.11 -22.36
CA ALA A 60 6.01 -0.03 -21.91
C ALA A 60 6.55 -0.53 -20.57
N VAL A 61 5.66 -0.98 -19.70
CA VAL A 61 5.98 -1.59 -18.41
C VAL A 61 5.31 -2.95 -18.33
N VAL A 62 6.07 -3.96 -17.90
CA VAL A 62 5.59 -5.34 -17.76
C VAL A 62 5.74 -5.79 -16.32
N ILE A 63 4.62 -6.13 -15.68
CA ILE A 63 4.58 -6.80 -14.39
C ILE A 63 4.61 -8.31 -14.66
N ARG A 64 5.78 -8.92 -14.45
CA ARG A 64 5.96 -10.37 -14.60
C ARG A 64 5.70 -11.08 -13.27
N GLY A 65 4.54 -11.71 -13.15
CA GLY A 65 4.11 -12.38 -11.94
C GLY A 65 3.55 -11.37 -10.94
N THR A 66 2.52 -11.80 -10.20
CA THR A 66 1.80 -10.93 -9.27
C THR A 66 1.78 -11.49 -7.86
N GLU A 67 2.78 -12.30 -7.53
CA GLU A 67 2.96 -12.90 -6.21
C GLU A 67 4.24 -12.35 -5.58
N VAL A 68 4.10 -11.83 -4.37
CA VAL A 68 5.18 -11.29 -3.56
C VAL A 68 5.17 -12.02 -2.22
N PHE A 69 6.34 -12.36 -1.71
CA PHE A 69 6.43 -13.00 -0.39
C PHE A 69 6.17 -11.98 0.71
N ASP A 70 5.12 -12.21 1.50
CA ASP A 70 4.77 -11.41 2.68
C ASP A 70 5.49 -12.02 3.89
N ALA A 71 6.56 -11.38 4.33
CA ALA A 71 7.41 -11.87 5.42
C ALA A 71 6.69 -11.87 6.77
N GLU A 72 5.72 -10.96 6.98
CA GLU A 72 4.95 -10.91 8.24
C GLU A 72 4.00 -12.10 8.35
N LYS A 73 3.42 -12.53 7.22
CA LYS A 73 2.50 -13.68 7.16
C LYS A 73 3.18 -15.00 6.83
N GLY A 74 4.45 -14.98 6.42
CA GLY A 74 5.19 -16.17 6.02
C GLY A 74 4.63 -16.88 4.80
N GLN A 75 3.92 -16.18 3.92
CA GLN A 75 3.26 -16.76 2.74
C GLN A 75 3.33 -15.84 1.53
N PHE A 76 3.10 -16.39 0.34
CA PHE A 76 2.94 -15.56 -0.86
C PHE A 76 1.60 -14.83 -0.81
N ALA A 77 1.67 -13.53 -1.03
CA ALA A 77 0.53 -12.65 -1.15
C ALA A 77 0.49 -12.05 -2.55
N ASP A 78 -0.71 -11.62 -2.96
CA ASP A 78 -0.89 -10.95 -4.24
C ASP A 78 -0.32 -9.52 -4.19
N LEU A 79 0.27 -9.09 -5.31
CA LEU A 79 0.71 -7.71 -5.50
C LEU A 79 -0.47 -6.75 -5.29
N GLY A 80 -0.26 -5.71 -4.47
CA GLY A 80 -1.29 -4.75 -4.12
C GLY A 80 -1.67 -3.81 -5.26
N LEU A 81 -2.88 -3.24 -5.21
CA LEU A 81 -3.36 -2.29 -6.22
C LEU A 81 -2.46 -1.05 -6.31
N LEU A 82 -2.00 -0.53 -5.17
CA LEU A 82 -1.11 0.64 -5.15
C LEU A 82 0.21 0.34 -5.87
N ASP A 83 0.80 -0.83 -5.66
CA ASP A 83 2.03 -1.20 -6.36
C ASP A 83 1.81 -1.32 -7.86
N VAL A 84 0.72 -1.95 -8.29
CA VAL A 84 0.34 -2.02 -9.71
C VAL A 84 0.19 -0.63 -10.30
N GLN A 85 -0.55 0.26 -9.63
CA GLN A 85 -0.77 1.65 -10.08
C GLN A 85 0.54 2.44 -10.14
N GLN A 86 1.43 2.29 -9.16
CA GLN A 86 2.73 2.96 -9.16
C GLN A 86 3.64 2.46 -10.28
N ILE A 87 3.64 1.14 -10.53
CA ILE A 87 4.40 0.56 -11.63
C ILE A 87 3.84 1.02 -12.98
N PHE A 88 2.52 1.02 -13.14
CA PHE A 88 1.84 1.49 -14.35
C PHE A 88 1.98 3.00 -14.56
N GLY A 89 2.10 3.79 -13.49
CA GLY A 89 2.42 5.21 -13.57
C GLY A 89 3.79 5.52 -14.17
N ARG A 90 4.65 4.50 -14.38
CA ARG A 90 5.91 4.63 -15.11
C ARG A 90 5.76 4.34 -16.61
N ALA A 91 4.61 3.84 -17.05
CA ALA A 91 4.33 3.61 -18.47
C ALA A 91 3.95 4.92 -19.16
N GLY A 92 4.52 5.12 -20.35
CA GLY A 92 4.38 6.35 -21.13
C GLY A 92 5.43 7.40 -20.75
N ARG A 93 6.06 7.99 -21.76
CA ARG A 93 7.00 9.11 -21.60
C ARG A 93 6.33 10.41 -22.02
N PRO A 94 5.89 11.27 -21.06
CA PRO A 94 5.37 12.58 -21.40
C PRO A 94 6.37 13.32 -22.29
N GLN A 95 5.89 13.99 -23.33
CA GLN A 95 6.67 14.71 -24.36
C GLN A 95 7.34 13.85 -25.44
N PHE A 96 7.52 12.54 -25.24
CA PHE A 96 8.15 11.66 -26.24
C PHE A 96 7.14 10.76 -26.96
N GLU A 97 6.02 10.43 -26.32
CA GLU A 97 5.05 9.44 -26.79
C GLU A 97 3.61 9.90 -26.57
N ASN A 98 2.71 9.44 -27.43
CA ASN A 98 1.27 9.70 -27.34
C ASN A 98 0.53 8.67 -26.47
N GLU A 99 1.15 7.51 -26.24
CA GLU A 99 0.58 6.40 -25.48
C GLU A 99 1.66 5.67 -24.67
N GLY A 100 1.24 5.04 -23.58
CA GLY A 100 2.07 4.17 -22.75
C GLY A 100 1.38 2.81 -22.57
N HIS A 101 2.16 1.74 -22.54
CA HIS A 101 1.63 0.37 -22.48
C HIS A 101 1.92 -0.28 -21.13
N GLY A 102 0.87 -0.68 -20.40
CA GLY A 102 0.98 -1.45 -19.15
C GLY A 102 0.53 -2.89 -19.34
N ILE A 103 1.42 -3.86 -19.09
CA ILE A 103 1.15 -5.29 -19.26
C ILE A 103 1.27 -5.99 -17.91
N ILE A 104 0.26 -6.79 -17.54
CA ILE A 104 0.31 -7.67 -16.37
C ILE A 104 0.29 -9.12 -16.84
N ILE A 105 1.27 -9.90 -16.38
CA ILE A 105 1.31 -11.34 -16.57
C ILE A 105 1.00 -11.98 -15.22
N THR A 106 -0.19 -12.57 -15.11
CA THR A 106 -0.68 -13.24 -13.89
C THR A 106 -1.29 -14.60 -14.23
N THR A 107 -1.69 -15.35 -13.21
CA THR A 107 -2.45 -16.59 -13.34
C THR A 107 -3.91 -16.30 -13.67
N GLN A 108 -4.58 -17.21 -14.40
CA GLN A 108 -5.96 -16.98 -14.85
C GLN A 108 -6.95 -16.71 -13.71
N ASN A 109 -6.80 -17.39 -12.58
CA ASN A 109 -7.63 -17.19 -11.39
C ASN A 109 -7.50 -15.79 -10.76
N LYS A 110 -6.48 -15.01 -11.10
CA LYS A 110 -6.25 -13.65 -10.57
C LYS A 110 -6.57 -12.55 -11.59
N LEU A 111 -6.84 -12.91 -12.84
CA LEU A 111 -7.09 -11.94 -13.93
C LEU A 111 -8.26 -11.01 -13.59
N ASP A 112 -9.40 -11.58 -13.18
CA ASP A 112 -10.61 -10.81 -12.82
C ASP A 112 -10.37 -9.85 -11.65
N LYS A 113 -9.53 -10.26 -10.69
CA LYS A 113 -9.14 -9.41 -9.56
C LYS A 113 -8.37 -8.18 -10.05
N TYR A 114 -7.34 -8.35 -10.87
CA TYR A 114 -6.54 -7.23 -11.38
C TYR A 114 -7.31 -6.35 -12.36
N LEU A 115 -8.12 -6.94 -13.24
CA LEU A 115 -9.03 -6.18 -14.11
C LEU A 115 -10.03 -5.37 -13.29
N GLY A 116 -10.67 -6.00 -12.30
CA GLY A 116 -11.60 -5.34 -11.40
C GLY A 116 -10.95 -4.18 -10.65
N MET A 117 -9.73 -4.36 -10.15
CA MET A 117 -8.98 -3.32 -9.45
C MET A 117 -8.57 -2.13 -10.34
N LEU A 118 -8.27 -2.38 -11.63
CA LEU A 118 -7.86 -1.33 -12.57
C LEU A 118 -9.06 -0.56 -13.16
N ILE A 119 -10.17 -1.26 -13.43
CA ILE A 119 -11.34 -0.69 -14.10
C ILE A 119 -12.31 -0.08 -13.09
N ARG A 120 -12.48 -0.71 -11.92
CA ARG A 120 -13.41 -0.25 -10.89
C ARG A 120 -12.64 0.60 -9.88
N GLN A 121 -13.11 1.81 -9.65
CA GLN A 121 -12.73 2.56 -8.46
C GLN A 121 -13.35 1.87 -7.25
N ALA A 122 -12.62 0.93 -6.65
CA ALA A 122 -13.04 0.37 -5.37
C ALA A 122 -13.05 1.50 -4.33
N PRO A 123 -14.12 1.65 -3.54
CA PRO A 123 -14.12 2.65 -2.49
C PRO A 123 -12.98 2.35 -1.51
N ILE A 124 -12.23 3.39 -1.14
CA ILE A 124 -11.20 3.27 -0.12
C ILE A 124 -11.91 3.10 1.22
N GLU A 125 -11.63 1.99 1.91
CA GLU A 125 -12.21 1.68 3.22
C GLU A 125 -11.14 1.73 4.31
N SER A 126 -11.53 2.18 5.50
CA SER A 126 -10.63 2.31 6.64
C SER A 126 -10.19 0.94 7.17
N GLN A 127 -8.88 0.80 7.40
CA GLN A 127 -8.29 -0.36 8.09
C GLN A 127 -7.98 -0.06 9.57
N PHE A 128 -8.40 1.11 10.07
CA PHE A 128 -8.04 1.63 11.40
C PHE A 128 -8.40 0.66 12.53
N PHE A 129 -9.53 -0.03 12.42
CA PHE A 129 -10.00 -0.98 13.42
C PHE A 129 -8.96 -2.07 13.77
N LYS A 130 -8.12 -2.48 12.82
CA LYS A 130 -7.07 -3.49 13.06
C LYS A 130 -5.98 -3.01 14.03
N ARG A 131 -5.81 -1.70 14.18
CA ARG A 131 -4.76 -1.05 14.98
C ARG A 131 -5.32 -0.20 16.11
N ILE A 132 -6.61 -0.33 16.42
CA ILE A 132 -7.28 0.52 17.41
C ILE A 132 -6.66 0.42 18.81
N HIS A 133 -6.21 -0.77 19.22
CA HIS A 133 -5.57 -0.98 20.52
C HIS A 133 -4.27 -0.16 20.63
N ASP A 134 -3.40 -0.24 19.61
CA ASP A 134 -2.13 0.48 19.56
C ASP A 134 -2.36 1.99 19.55
N ASN A 135 -3.28 2.46 18.70
CA ASN A 135 -3.58 3.89 18.56
C ASN A 135 -4.24 4.47 19.82
N LEU A 136 -5.22 3.78 20.41
CA LEU A 136 -5.87 4.24 21.64
C LEU A 136 -4.87 4.30 22.79
N ASN A 137 -4.01 3.29 22.93
CA ASN A 137 -2.95 3.27 23.94
C ASN A 137 -1.99 4.47 23.78
N ALA A 138 -1.66 4.84 22.54
CA ALA A 138 -0.82 6.00 22.27
C ALA A 138 -1.48 7.32 22.70
N GLU A 139 -2.77 7.53 22.37
CA GLU A 139 -3.49 8.75 22.77
C GLU A 139 -3.66 8.87 24.28
N ILE A 140 -3.89 7.75 24.97
CA ILE A 140 -3.93 7.71 26.45
C ILE A 140 -2.56 8.06 27.03
N ALA A 141 -1.48 7.50 26.48
CA ALA A 141 -0.11 7.80 26.92
C ALA A 141 0.30 9.27 26.67
N LEU A 142 -0.23 9.90 25.61
CA LEU A 142 -0.05 11.32 25.31
C LEU A 142 -0.92 12.24 26.17
N GLY A 143 -1.92 11.70 26.87
CA GLY A 143 -2.88 12.46 27.66
C GLY A 143 -3.94 13.19 26.82
N THR A 144 -4.09 12.83 25.55
CA THR A 144 -5.13 13.37 24.66
C THR A 144 -6.47 12.70 24.92
N VAL A 145 -6.48 11.44 25.36
CA VAL A 145 -7.67 10.70 25.77
C VAL A 145 -7.52 10.26 27.23
N SER A 146 -8.37 10.77 28.10
CA SER A 146 -8.37 10.47 29.54
C SER A 146 -9.62 9.72 30.00
N ASN A 147 -10.68 9.71 29.20
CA ASN A 147 -11.95 9.07 29.51
C ASN A 147 -12.65 8.54 28.25
N VAL A 148 -13.74 7.79 28.43
CA VAL A 148 -14.46 7.15 27.33
C VAL A 148 -15.08 8.16 26.37
N ASP A 149 -15.63 9.26 26.88
CA ASP A 149 -16.24 10.29 26.03
C ASP A 149 -15.20 10.97 25.13
N GLU A 150 -14.01 11.29 25.65
CA GLU A 150 -12.88 11.79 24.86
C GLU A 150 -12.40 10.76 23.83
N GLY A 151 -12.39 9.47 24.19
CA GLY A 151 -12.06 8.39 23.26
C GLY A 151 -13.07 8.27 22.12
N VAL A 152 -14.37 8.47 22.40
CA VAL A 152 -15.43 8.51 21.38
C VAL A 152 -15.25 9.72 20.49
N GLU A 153 -15.04 10.91 21.05
CA GLU A 153 -14.78 12.14 20.30
C GLU A 153 -13.56 11.98 19.39
N TRP A 154 -12.46 11.43 19.90
CA TRP A 154 -11.26 11.10 19.11
C TRP A 154 -11.58 10.22 17.89
N LEU A 155 -12.39 9.16 18.07
CA LEU A 155 -12.79 8.29 16.96
C LEU A 155 -13.60 9.03 15.88
N THR A 156 -14.36 10.07 16.24
CA THR A 156 -15.12 10.85 15.24
C THR A 156 -14.22 11.62 14.27
N TYR A 157 -12.98 11.94 14.65
CA TYR A 157 -12.00 12.57 13.76
C TYR A 157 -11.31 11.59 12.81
N THR A 158 -11.55 10.28 12.95
CA THR A 158 -10.89 9.26 12.14
C THR A 158 -11.63 9.00 10.82
N TYR A 159 -10.89 8.55 9.81
CA TYR A 159 -11.49 8.09 8.55
C TYR A 159 -12.42 6.88 8.74
N TYR A 160 -12.23 6.10 9.82
CA TYR A 160 -13.15 5.01 10.17
C TYR A 160 -14.57 5.53 10.41
N TYR A 161 -14.72 6.59 11.20
CA TYR A 161 -16.04 7.16 11.49
C TYR A 161 -16.76 7.61 10.22
N THR A 162 -16.09 8.41 9.39
CA THR A 162 -16.64 8.88 8.11
C THR A 162 -17.05 7.74 7.19
N ARG A 163 -16.30 6.63 7.15
CA ARG A 163 -16.65 5.49 6.32
C ARG A 163 -17.73 4.60 6.93
N ALA A 164 -17.75 4.45 8.25
CA ALA A 164 -18.75 3.66 8.95
C ALA A 164 -20.14 4.28 8.84
N THR A 165 -20.25 5.61 8.79
CA THR A 165 -21.53 6.31 8.55
C THR A 165 -21.98 6.21 7.10
N LEU A 166 -21.06 6.19 6.12
CA LEU A 166 -21.39 6.07 4.69
C LEU A 166 -21.65 4.63 4.24
N ASN A 167 -20.94 3.66 4.79
CA ASN A 167 -21.04 2.24 4.42
C ASN A 167 -20.93 1.33 5.66
N PRO A 168 -21.96 1.29 6.53
CA PRO A 168 -21.92 0.51 7.79
C PRO A 168 -21.63 -0.98 7.56
N ILE A 169 -22.14 -1.53 6.45
CA ILE A 169 -22.05 -2.96 6.13
C ILE A 169 -20.59 -3.40 5.96
N ALA A 170 -19.73 -2.55 5.39
CA ALA A 170 -18.29 -2.85 5.25
C ALA A 170 -17.58 -3.02 6.59
N TYR A 171 -18.16 -2.50 7.68
CA TYR A 171 -17.63 -2.58 9.04
C TYR A 171 -18.39 -3.58 9.92
N GLY A 172 -19.23 -4.45 9.32
CA GLY A 172 -20.02 -5.44 10.03
C GLY A 172 -21.23 -4.86 10.77
N LEU A 173 -21.63 -3.63 10.45
CA LEU A 173 -22.78 -2.97 11.06
C LEU A 173 -24.02 -3.11 10.17
N PRO A 174 -25.21 -3.38 10.74
CA PRO A 174 -26.43 -3.42 9.96
C PRO A 174 -26.79 -2.01 9.48
N HIS A 175 -27.38 -1.88 8.29
CA HIS A 175 -27.75 -0.56 7.74
C HIS A 175 -28.71 0.21 8.65
N SER A 176 -29.61 -0.49 9.34
CA SER A 176 -30.57 0.07 10.30
C SER A 176 -29.93 0.64 11.58
N ILE A 177 -28.60 0.52 11.74
CA ILE A 177 -27.92 1.12 12.90
C ILE A 177 -28.05 2.64 12.87
N LEU A 178 -28.01 3.25 11.69
CA LEU A 178 -28.07 4.69 11.52
C LEU A 178 -29.47 5.27 11.85
N ASP A 179 -30.51 4.44 11.80
CA ASP A 179 -31.86 4.85 12.24
C ASP A 179 -31.95 4.98 13.77
N LYS A 180 -31.14 4.19 14.50
CA LYS A 180 -31.15 4.12 15.98
C LYS A 180 -30.03 4.92 16.63
N ASP A 181 -28.90 5.02 15.95
CA ASP A 181 -27.67 5.67 16.39
C ASP A 181 -27.06 6.42 15.20
N PRO A 182 -27.62 7.57 14.80
CA PRO A 182 -27.22 8.30 13.60
C PRO A 182 -25.73 8.69 13.58
N ASP A 183 -25.19 9.03 14.76
CA ASP A 183 -23.79 9.44 14.96
C ASP A 183 -22.91 8.28 15.42
N LEU A 184 -23.42 7.04 15.39
CA LEU A 184 -22.73 5.83 15.85
C LEU A 184 -22.16 5.96 17.28
N ARG A 185 -22.66 6.87 18.11
CA ARG A 185 -22.06 7.23 19.40
C ARG A 185 -22.10 6.04 20.37
N HIS A 186 -23.20 5.28 20.38
CA HIS A 186 -23.29 4.08 21.20
C HIS A 186 -22.34 2.98 20.70
N HIS A 187 -22.22 2.81 19.38
CA HIS A 187 -21.27 1.87 18.79
C HIS A 187 -19.81 2.22 19.12
N LEU A 188 -19.44 3.49 18.98
CA LEU A 188 -18.09 3.98 19.30
C LEU A 188 -17.79 3.86 20.80
N THR A 189 -18.76 4.16 21.66
CA THR A 189 -18.61 3.99 23.12
C THR A 189 -18.28 2.54 23.46
N ARG A 190 -19.09 1.60 22.94
CA ARG A 190 -18.85 0.17 23.13
C ARG A 190 -17.48 -0.25 22.61
N MET A 191 -17.09 0.26 21.45
CA MET A 191 -15.79 -0.02 20.85
C MET A 191 -14.63 0.45 21.76
N ILE A 192 -14.67 1.68 22.24
CA ILE A 192 -13.64 2.24 23.13
C ILE A 192 -13.58 1.45 24.44
N THR A 193 -14.72 1.15 25.05
CA THR A 193 -14.78 0.36 26.28
C THR A 193 -14.19 -1.03 26.08
N ASP A 194 -14.57 -1.75 25.01
CA ASP A 194 -14.07 -3.09 24.72
C ASP A 194 -12.53 -3.09 24.50
N VAL A 195 -12.01 -2.05 23.84
CA VAL A 195 -10.56 -1.89 23.63
C VAL A 195 -9.85 -1.53 24.93
N ALA A 196 -10.39 -0.60 25.72
CA ALA A 196 -9.81 -0.16 26.99
C ALA A 196 -9.73 -1.32 28.00
N VAL A 197 -10.78 -2.15 28.10
CA VAL A 197 -10.78 -3.37 28.91
C VAL A 197 -9.64 -4.32 28.50
N LYS A 198 -9.44 -4.53 27.20
CA LYS A 198 -8.33 -5.37 26.71
C LYS A 198 -6.96 -4.76 26.99
N LEU A 199 -6.82 -3.44 26.87
CA LEU A 199 -5.58 -2.75 27.20
C LEU A 199 -5.23 -2.87 28.68
N ASP A 200 -6.23 -2.72 29.57
CA ASP A 200 -6.06 -2.90 31.02
C ASP A 200 -5.73 -4.36 31.39
N GLN A 201 -6.39 -5.35 30.77
CA GLN A 201 -6.03 -6.77 30.93
C GLN A 201 -4.57 -7.06 30.57
N ASN A 202 -4.02 -6.37 29.56
CA ASN A 202 -2.62 -6.47 29.17
C ASN A 202 -1.70 -5.51 29.93
N GLN A 203 -2.20 -4.84 30.98
CA GLN A 203 -1.48 -3.90 31.83
C GLN A 203 -0.84 -2.73 31.06
N MET A 204 -1.44 -2.32 29.93
CA MET A 204 -0.96 -1.19 29.13
C MET A 204 -1.54 0.14 29.62
N ILE A 205 -2.76 0.12 30.16
CA ILE A 205 -3.43 1.28 30.78
C ILE A 205 -4.04 0.87 32.13
N ARG A 206 -4.60 1.84 32.86
CA ARG A 206 -5.52 1.62 33.97
C ARG A 206 -6.91 2.07 33.55
N PHE A 207 -7.87 1.16 33.57
CA PHE A 207 -9.26 1.46 33.19
C PHE A 207 -10.21 1.02 34.30
N ASP A 208 -10.96 1.96 34.86
CA ASP A 208 -12.00 1.69 35.85
C ASP A 208 -13.35 1.59 35.12
N SER A 209 -14.01 0.44 35.24
CA SER A 209 -15.16 0.03 34.43
C SER A 209 -16.50 0.32 35.08
#